data_AF-A0A091R3V8-F1
#
_entry.id   AF-A0A091R3V8-F1
#
_cell.length_a   1.000
_cell.length_b   1.000
_cell.length_c   1.000
_cell.angle_alpha   90.00
_cell.angle_beta   90.00
_cell.angle_gamma   90.00
#
_symmetry.space_group_name_H-M   'P 1'
#
loop_
_entity.id
_entity.type
_entity.pdbx_description
1 polymer ?
#
loop_
_entity_poly.entity_id
_entity_poly.type
_entity_poly.pdbx_seq_one_letter_code
_entity_poly.pdbx_strand_id
1 'polypeptide(L)' 'LTRAVPVSALTDSIPTTCCFTYQQRPVPRSRITSIYVTSSKCSQPGVM' A
#
# COMPACT_ATOMS: atom_id res chain seq x y z
N LEU A 1 33.63 10.61 0.16
CA LEU A 1 32.94 9.81 -0.89
C LEU A 1 31.50 9.59 -0.47
N THR A 2 30.57 10.44 -0.92
CA THR A 2 29.14 10.28 -0.60
C THR A 2 28.57 9.18 -1.51
N ARG A 3 28.16 8.06 -0.92
CA ARG A 3 27.64 6.90 -1.66
C ARG A 3 26.30 7.30 -2.29
N ALA A 4 26.20 7.29 -3.62
CA ALA A 4 24.92 7.46 -4.29
C ALA A 4 24.05 6.21 -4.01
N VAL A 5 22.95 6.39 -3.29
CA VAL A 5 21.98 5.33 -3.02
C VAL A 5 20.87 5.43 -4.08
N PRO A 6 20.53 4.33 -4.77
CA PRO A 6 19.40 4.36 -5.70
C PRO A 6 18.11 4.68 -4.94
N VAL A 7 17.29 5.55 -5.50
CA VAL A 7 16.01 5.98 -4.88
C VAL A 7 15.14 4.78 -4.51
N SER A 8 15.17 3.71 -5.29
CA SER A 8 14.46 2.45 -5.01
C SER A 8 14.81 1.88 -3.64
N ALA A 9 16.08 1.90 -3.24
CA ALA A 9 16.53 1.41 -1.93
C ALA A 9 16.03 2.30 -0.78
N LEU A 10 15.86 3.61 -1.02
CA LEU A 10 15.20 4.51 -0.06
C LEU A 10 13.72 4.14 0.08
N THR A 11 13.02 3.85 -1.02
CA THR A 11 11.61 3.46 -0.98
C THR A 11 11.35 2.08 -0.38
N ASP A 12 12.34 1.18 -0.36
CA ASP A 12 12.22 -0.11 0.35
C ASP A 12 12.39 0.04 1.86
N SER A 13 13.09 1.08 2.31
CA SER A 13 13.19 1.41 3.74
C SER A 13 11.91 2.07 4.30
N ILE A 14 11.02 2.54 3.43
CA ILE A 14 9.74 3.14 3.82
C ILE A 14 8.72 2.00 3.95
N PRO A 15 8.19 1.74 5.16
CA PRO A 15 7.19 0.70 5.33
C PRO A 15 5.98 1.02 4.47
N THR A 16 5.57 0.04 3.68
CA THR A 16 4.41 0.15 2.80
C THR A 16 3.26 -0.65 3.40
N THR A 17 2.08 -0.04 3.47
CA THR A 17 0.88 -0.72 3.95
C THR A 17 0.34 -1.68 2.89
N CYS A 18 0.10 -2.93 3.28
CA CYS A 18 -0.46 -3.98 2.41
C CYS A 18 -1.70 -4.63 3.04
N CYS A 19 -2.59 -5.14 2.20
CA CYS A 19 -3.72 -5.97 2.61
C CYS A 19 -3.30 -7.44 2.62
N PHE A 20 -3.48 -8.12 3.75
CA PHE A 20 -3.29 -9.58 3.86
C PHE A 20 -4.62 -10.32 4.05
N THR A 21 -5.67 -9.59 4.43
CA THR A 21 -7.02 -10.09 4.60
C THR A 21 -8.01 -9.07 4.03
N TYR A 22 -9.16 -9.55 3.59
CA TYR A 22 -10.20 -8.75 2.95
C TYR A 22 -11.43 -8.67 3.83
N GLN A 23 -12.19 -7.60 3.65
CA GLN A 23 -13.45 -7.46 4.37
C GLN A 23 -14.49 -8.39 3.75
N GLN A 24 -15.00 -9.33 4.57
CA GLN A 24 -15.88 -10.39 4.08
C GLN A 24 -17.29 -9.90 3.71
N ARG A 25 -17.70 -8.74 4.26
CA ARG A 25 -19.01 -8.13 3.98
C ARG A 25 -18.86 -6.84 3.19
N PRO A 26 -19.78 -6.54 2.26
CA PRO A 26 -19.76 -5.28 1.51
C PRO A 26 -19.80 -4.06 2.43
N VAL A 27 -18.97 -3.06 2.12
CA VAL A 27 -18.99 -1.76 2.82
C VAL A 27 -20.01 -0.84 2.14
N PRO A 28 -21.00 -0.28 2.86
CA PRO A 28 -21.94 0.68 2.30
C PRO A 28 -21.19 1.91 1.76
N ARG A 29 -21.37 2.21 0.46
CA ARG A 29 -20.65 3.30 -0.22
C ARG A 29 -20.82 4.66 0.44
N SER A 30 -21.99 4.93 1.02
CA SER A 30 -22.26 6.20 1.72
C SER A 30 -21.38 6.43 2.96
N ARG A 31 -20.70 5.39 3.47
CA ARG A 31 -19.78 5.49 4.61
C ARG A 31 -18.31 5.57 4.21
N ILE A 32 -18.00 5.56 2.91
CA ILE A 32 -16.63 5.60 2.41
C ILE A 32 -16.24 7.07 2.17
N THR A 33 -15.24 7.55 2.90
CA THR A 33 -14.74 8.93 2.78
C THR A 33 -13.55 9.06 1.85
N SER A 34 -12.77 7.99 1.69
CA SER A 34 -11.59 7.93 0.84
C SER A 34 -11.34 6.50 0.40
N ILE A 35 -10.71 6.33 -0.75
CA ILE A 35 -10.29 5.04 -1.29
C ILE A 35 -8.90 5.20 -1.90
N TYR A 36 -7.97 4.30 -1.56
CA TYR A 36 -6.66 4.24 -2.20
C TYR A 36 -6.25 2.80 -2.50
N VAL A 37 -5.55 2.64 -3.62
CA VAL A 37 -5.01 1.35 -4.04
C VAL A 37 -3.69 1.13 -3.32
N THR A 38 -3.47 -0.08 -2.78
CA THR A 38 -2.19 -0.43 -2.15
C THR A 38 -1.08 -0.51 -3.18
N SER A 39 0.17 -0.36 -2.74
CA SER A 39 1.34 -0.42 -3.62
C SER A 39 1.41 -1.73 -4.41
N SER A 40 1.92 -1.66 -5.63
CA SER A 40 2.24 -2.85 -6.45
C SER A 40 3.39 -3.68 -5.88
N LYS A 41 4.10 -3.18 -4.84
CA LYS A 41 5.08 -3.97 -4.08
C LYS A 41 4.43 -5.02 -3.16
N CYS A 42 3.13 -4.90 -2.87
CA CYS A 42 2.42 -5.88 -2.05
C CYS A 42 2.27 -7.22 -2.79
N SER A 43 2.31 -8.32 -2.05
CA SER A 43 2.14 -9.67 -2.62
C SER A 43 0.73 -9.95 -3.11
N GLN A 44 -0.26 -9.17 -2.65
CA GLN A 44 -1.65 -9.27 -3.05
C GLN A 44 -2.19 -7.89 -3.42
N PRO A 45 -3.13 -7.81 -4.38
CA PRO A 45 -3.80 -6.56 -4.71
C PRO A 45 -4.76 -6.13 -3.58
N GLY A 46 -4.82 -4.83 -3.28
CA GLY A 46 -5.64 -4.32 -2.19
C GLY A 46 -6.13 -2.89 -2.42
N VAL A 47 -7.23 -2.56 -1.75
CA VAL A 47 -7.83 -1.23 -1.72
C VAL A 47 -8.23 -0.94 -0.27
N MET A 48 -7.94 0.26 0.21
CA MET A 48 -8.24 0.73 1.57
C MET A 48 -9.09 1.99 1.54
#